data_AF-A0A8D0LCV6-F1
#
_entry.id   AF-A0A8D0LCV6-F1
#
_cell.length_a   1.000
_cell.length_b   1.000
_cell.length_c   1.000
_cell.angle_alpha   90.00
_cell.angle_beta   90.00
_cell.angle_gamma   90.00
#
_symmetry.space_group_name_H-M   'P 1'
#
loop_
_entity.id
_entity.type
_entity.pdbx_description
1 polymer ?
#
loop_
_entity_poly.entity_id
_entity_poly.type
_entity_poly.pdbx_seq_one_letter_code
_entity_poly.pdbx_strand_id
1 'polypeptide(L)'
;LEDSYVSANNWKNKFRVNAKWEHYTDCNGSPDPMIPQEINTFMSLWREKRNEDIKLVMENGKHVLMLIEKLEYQLLDMPVLELCEKEVVQYQDSIMELRSLLHQKYNEATEDLLKVNGLCYCLSSVRRVTMREIVQQTILVENFSQYTFTISHYHLLHTVDLRQYTPVGGVYHVDALKLPPQARHIKETAPHGKLFFVIYFEEPLVARWHSEGKLWRIDGITDVKYKMKDKEVYFKMAAFYTITLLQDAHLNMPYQSWELRPNGTDEALLTVLTAFTEVQIQIKETELLSHLRGKWMTPLGLTIALKTAGINIFPAEYSHKYVSVNKKLPATELAAYQQIALVASAFAFGWSKWNLECGEDRVIFKVSEHLKEGPVQDEDWSLYMFNSQRAQRLRITEHSEAFSEDLAERTEFHSTLFHMIKDFATEAAVEKVKCTHYLFIDAVFQLLFAIRVLTYS
;
A
#
# COMPACT_ATOMS: atom_id res chain seq x y z
N LEU A 1 11.73 -23.86 13.62
CA LEU A 1 11.76 -22.78 12.61
C LEU A 1 10.50 -22.84 11.74
N GLU A 2 10.13 -24.00 11.18
CA GLU A 2 8.77 -24.20 10.64
C GLU A 2 7.69 -23.92 11.70
N ASP A 3 7.95 -24.29 12.96
CA ASP A 3 7.08 -23.96 14.10
C ASP A 3 6.87 -22.46 14.31
N SER A 4 7.81 -21.60 13.88
CA SER A 4 7.69 -20.15 14.05
C SER A 4 6.56 -19.61 13.15
N TYR A 5 6.46 -20.09 11.91
CA TYR A 5 5.37 -19.73 11.01
C TYR A 5 4.02 -20.28 11.48
N VAL A 6 4.00 -21.52 11.97
CA VAL A 6 2.79 -22.12 12.57
C VAL A 6 2.35 -21.32 13.79
N SER A 7 3.28 -20.91 14.65
CA SER A 7 3.02 -20.09 15.84
C SER A 7 2.50 -18.70 15.47
N ALA A 8 3.10 -18.06 14.45
CA ALA A 8 2.61 -16.79 13.91
C ALA A 8 1.18 -16.92 13.36
N ASN A 9 0.89 -17.99 12.61
CA ASN A 9 -0.45 -18.23 12.08
C ASN A 9 -1.48 -18.48 13.20
N ASN A 10 -1.10 -19.27 14.21
CA ASN A 10 -1.94 -19.51 15.40
C ASN A 10 -2.20 -18.21 16.18
N TRP A 11 -1.19 -17.35 16.33
CA TRP A 11 -1.35 -16.05 16.95
C TRP A 11 -2.28 -15.14 16.13
N LYS A 12 -2.12 -15.07 14.80
CA LYS A 12 -3.02 -14.33 13.91
C LYS A 12 -4.45 -14.83 14.06
N ASN A 13 -4.66 -16.14 14.07
CA ASN A 13 -5.98 -16.72 14.30
C ASN A 13 -6.57 -16.34 15.65
N LYS A 14 -5.77 -16.38 16.73
CA LYS A 14 -6.20 -15.93 18.06
C LYS A 14 -6.49 -14.42 18.09
N PHE A 15 -5.68 -13.60 17.42
CA PHE A 15 -5.89 -12.17 17.29
C PHE A 15 -7.18 -11.86 16.53
N ARG A 16 -7.45 -12.57 15.42
CA ARG A 16 -8.70 -12.46 14.65
C ARG A 16 -9.91 -12.86 15.48
N VAL A 17 -9.80 -13.93 16.26
CA VAL A 17 -10.85 -14.35 17.20
C VAL A 17 -11.06 -13.29 18.27
N ASN A 18 -10.01 -12.70 18.83
CA ASN A 18 -10.11 -11.62 19.80
C ASN A 18 -10.73 -10.35 19.20
N ALA A 19 -10.35 -9.94 17.99
CA ALA A 19 -10.96 -8.81 17.30
C ALA A 19 -12.46 -9.04 17.03
N LYS A 20 -12.85 -10.30 16.76
CA LYS A 20 -14.25 -10.70 16.67
C LYS A 20 -14.98 -10.58 18.02
N TRP A 21 -14.32 -10.98 19.11
CA TRP A 21 -14.84 -10.80 20.47
C TRP A 21 -14.97 -9.31 20.84
N GLU A 22 -13.98 -8.48 20.54
CA GLU A 22 -14.01 -7.03 20.79
C GLU A 22 -15.17 -6.36 20.04
N HIS A 23 -15.36 -6.72 18.76
CA HIS A 23 -16.50 -6.24 17.99
C HIS A 23 -17.86 -6.66 18.58
N TYR A 24 -17.97 -7.92 19.03
CA TYR A 24 -19.16 -8.41 19.74
C TYR A 24 -19.43 -7.66 21.04
N THR A 25 -18.38 -7.25 21.77
CA THR A 25 -18.52 -6.52 23.03
C THR A 25 -18.79 -5.02 22.86
N ASP A 26 -18.34 -4.41 21.76
CA ASP A 26 -18.49 -2.97 21.51
C ASP A 26 -19.94 -2.55 21.24
N CYS A 27 -20.82 -3.48 20.81
CA CYS A 27 -22.27 -3.28 20.66
C CYS A 27 -22.67 -1.93 20.00
N ASN A 28 -21.88 -1.47 19.02
CA ASN A 28 -22.04 -0.13 18.42
C ASN A 28 -23.04 -0.12 17.25
N GLY A 29 -23.66 -1.25 16.93
CA GLY A 29 -24.61 -1.40 15.82
C GLY A 29 -24.01 -1.32 14.41
N SER A 30 -22.67 -1.30 14.29
CA SER A 30 -21.98 -1.45 13.00
C SER A 30 -21.99 -2.92 12.57
N PRO A 31 -22.20 -3.22 11.28
CA PRO A 31 -22.27 -4.61 10.81
C PRO A 31 -20.91 -5.30 10.89
N ASP A 32 -20.91 -6.60 11.24
CA ASP A 32 -19.70 -7.42 11.22
C ASP A 32 -19.27 -7.68 9.77
N PRO A 33 -18.04 -7.30 9.36
CA PRO A 33 -17.56 -7.56 8.02
C PRO A 33 -17.49 -9.05 7.66
N MET A 34 -17.43 -9.95 8.65
CA MET A 34 -17.46 -11.42 8.45
C MET A 34 -18.87 -11.97 8.21
N ILE A 35 -19.94 -11.17 8.36
CA ILE A 35 -21.33 -11.61 8.24
C ILE A 35 -22.01 -10.84 7.11
N PRO A 36 -22.02 -11.39 5.88
CA PRO A 36 -22.58 -10.71 4.70
C PRO A 36 -24.05 -10.28 4.86
N GLN A 37 -24.85 -11.02 5.63
CA GLN A 37 -26.23 -10.63 5.89
C GLN A 37 -26.34 -9.32 6.68
N GLU A 38 -25.42 -9.05 7.61
CA GLU A 38 -25.44 -7.81 8.39
C GLU A 38 -25.08 -6.61 7.51
N ILE A 39 -24.08 -6.75 6.63
CA ILE A 39 -23.70 -5.73 5.64
C ILE A 39 -24.90 -5.43 4.73
N ASN A 40 -25.54 -6.46 4.16
CA ASN A 40 -26.70 -6.29 3.29
C ASN A 40 -27.89 -5.64 4.00
N THR A 41 -28.15 -6.04 5.24
CA THR A 41 -29.22 -5.45 6.05
C THR A 41 -28.93 -3.97 6.33
N PHE A 42 -27.70 -3.65 6.74
CA PHE A 42 -27.26 -2.26 6.93
C PHE A 42 -27.41 -1.43 5.65
N MET A 43 -26.95 -1.95 4.50
CA MET A 43 -27.06 -1.27 3.21
C MET A 43 -28.52 -1.03 2.81
N SER A 44 -29.40 -2.01 2.99
CA SER A 44 -30.84 -1.86 2.70
C SER A 44 -31.48 -0.79 3.57
N LEU A 45 -31.24 -0.87 4.90
CA LEU A 45 -31.78 0.10 5.86
C LEU A 45 -31.31 1.51 5.58
N TRP A 46 -30.03 1.70 5.22
CA TRP A 46 -29.53 3.02 4.91
C TRP A 46 -30.04 3.55 3.57
N ARG A 47 -30.18 2.68 2.56
CA ARG A 47 -30.75 3.05 1.24
C ARG A 47 -32.17 3.61 1.37
N GLU A 48 -32.98 3.05 2.27
CA GLU A 48 -34.37 3.47 2.51
C GLU A 48 -34.51 4.85 3.18
N LYS A 49 -33.49 5.32 3.92
CA LYS A 49 -33.51 6.64 4.53
C LYS A 49 -33.42 7.73 3.45
N ARG A 50 -34.36 8.68 3.44
CA ARG A 50 -34.38 9.81 2.49
C ARG A 50 -34.31 11.14 3.25
N ASN A 51 -33.81 12.18 2.59
CA ASN A 51 -33.74 13.54 3.12
C ASN A 51 -32.99 13.64 4.46
N GLU A 52 -31.90 12.88 4.60
CA GLU A 52 -31.08 12.91 5.81
C GLU A 52 -30.28 14.23 5.89
N ASP A 53 -30.14 14.78 7.10
CA ASP A 53 -29.24 15.91 7.34
C ASP A 53 -27.81 15.52 6.94
N ILE A 54 -27.10 16.44 6.28
CA ILE A 54 -25.73 16.20 5.79
C ILE A 54 -24.78 15.78 6.92
N LYS A 55 -25.02 16.23 8.17
CA LYS A 55 -24.25 15.80 9.33
C LYS A 55 -24.44 14.32 9.66
N LEU A 56 -25.68 13.85 9.59
CA LEU A 56 -26.02 12.44 9.82
C LEU A 56 -25.47 11.55 8.70
N VAL A 57 -25.53 12.02 7.45
CA VAL A 57 -24.91 11.34 6.31
C VAL A 57 -23.39 11.25 6.46
N MET A 58 -22.73 12.30 6.97
CA MET A 58 -21.30 12.27 7.29
C MET A 58 -20.96 11.28 8.41
N GLU A 59 -21.76 11.21 9.47
CA GLU A 59 -21.56 10.26 10.57
C GLU A 59 -21.76 8.81 10.12
N ASN A 60 -22.85 8.51 9.40
CA ASN A 60 -23.08 7.18 8.82
C ASN A 60 -22.00 6.84 7.79
N GLY A 61 -21.55 7.82 7.02
CA GLY A 61 -20.42 7.68 6.11
C GLY A 61 -19.18 7.17 6.83
N LYS A 62 -18.78 7.77 7.95
CA LYS A 62 -17.61 7.31 8.73
C LYS A 62 -17.69 5.82 9.12
N HIS A 63 -18.89 5.34 9.48
CA HIS A 63 -19.09 3.92 9.81
C HIS A 63 -18.93 3.02 8.59
N VAL A 64 -19.50 3.40 7.44
CA VAL A 64 -19.35 2.67 6.16
C VAL A 64 -17.89 2.59 5.74
N LEU A 65 -17.13 3.64 6.01
CA LEU A 65 -15.73 3.74 5.64
C LEU A 65 -14.83 2.86 6.51
N MET A 66 -15.09 2.83 7.82
CA MET A 66 -14.47 1.85 8.71
C MET A 66 -14.83 0.41 8.31
N LEU A 67 -16.06 0.17 7.85
CA LEU A 67 -16.48 -1.15 7.39
C LEU A 67 -15.74 -1.57 6.12
N ILE A 68 -15.61 -0.68 5.14
CA ILE A 68 -14.81 -0.92 3.92
C ILE A 68 -13.35 -1.21 4.29
N GLU A 69 -12.75 -0.41 5.17
CA GLU A 69 -11.37 -0.62 5.62
C GLU A 69 -11.19 -2.00 6.28
N LYS A 70 -12.16 -2.44 7.09
CA LYS A 70 -12.16 -3.78 7.69
C LYS A 70 -12.31 -4.91 6.64
N LEU A 71 -13.15 -4.73 5.63
CA LEU A 71 -13.31 -5.70 4.54
C LEU A 71 -12.04 -5.80 3.68
N GLU A 72 -11.41 -4.67 3.37
CA GLU A 72 -10.13 -4.61 2.67
C GLU A 72 -9.01 -5.24 3.50
N TYR A 73 -9.00 -5.02 4.82
CA TYR A 73 -8.10 -5.69 5.75
C TYR A 73 -8.25 -7.20 5.68
N GLN A 74 -9.48 -7.72 5.67
CA GLN A 74 -9.73 -9.16 5.57
C GLN A 74 -9.25 -9.74 4.24
N LEU A 75 -9.33 -9.00 3.15
CA LEU A 75 -8.79 -9.41 1.85
C LEU A 75 -7.25 -9.43 1.81
N LEU A 76 -6.59 -8.57 2.61
CA LEU A 76 -5.13 -8.38 2.57
C LEU A 76 -4.34 -9.14 3.65
N ASP A 77 -4.94 -9.37 4.83
CA ASP A 77 -4.31 -10.06 5.97
C ASP A 77 -4.48 -11.59 5.93
N MET A 78 -5.34 -12.09 5.04
CA MET A 78 -5.57 -13.52 4.88
C MET A 78 -4.39 -14.21 4.19
N PRO A 79 -3.89 -15.35 4.73
CA PRO A 79 -2.96 -16.19 3.98
C PRO A 79 -3.58 -16.53 2.62
N VAL A 80 -2.83 -16.35 1.53
CA VAL A 80 -3.24 -16.57 0.13
C VAL A 80 -3.86 -17.96 -0.13
N LEU A 81 -3.74 -18.88 0.83
CA LEU A 81 -4.19 -20.26 0.79
C LEU A 81 -5.54 -20.54 1.51
N GLU A 82 -6.16 -19.57 2.19
CA GLU A 82 -7.35 -19.82 3.03
C GLU A 82 -8.68 -19.26 2.50
N LEU A 83 -8.70 -18.34 1.52
CA LEU A 83 -9.96 -17.84 0.96
C LEU A 83 -10.40 -18.67 -0.24
N CYS A 84 -11.65 -19.14 -0.25
CA CYS A 84 -12.27 -19.64 -1.47
C CYS A 84 -12.45 -18.47 -2.44
N GLU A 85 -12.26 -18.66 -3.75
CA GLU A 85 -12.51 -17.62 -4.78
C GLU A 85 -13.88 -16.94 -4.60
N LYS A 86 -14.88 -17.67 -4.09
CA LYS A 86 -16.22 -17.17 -3.78
C LYS A 86 -16.23 -16.13 -2.66
N GLU A 87 -15.42 -16.30 -1.62
CA GLU A 87 -15.35 -15.37 -0.48
C GLU A 87 -14.65 -14.07 -0.88
N VAL A 88 -13.59 -14.17 -1.69
CA VAL A 88 -12.90 -13.00 -2.27
C VAL A 88 -13.86 -12.16 -3.09
N VAL A 89 -14.60 -12.78 -4.01
CA VAL A 89 -15.60 -12.10 -4.85
C VAL A 89 -16.68 -11.46 -3.98
N GLN A 90 -17.16 -12.17 -2.96
CA GLN A 90 -18.20 -11.64 -2.07
C GLN A 90 -17.75 -10.39 -1.28
N TYR A 91 -16.52 -10.38 -0.76
CA TYR A 91 -16.00 -9.19 -0.08
C TYR A 91 -15.79 -8.04 -1.05
N GLN A 92 -15.27 -8.31 -2.25
CA GLN A 92 -15.11 -7.30 -3.30
C GLN A 92 -16.45 -6.69 -3.71
N ASP A 93 -17.49 -7.51 -3.92
CA ASP A 93 -18.84 -7.04 -4.24
C ASP A 93 -19.42 -6.20 -3.10
N SER A 94 -19.29 -6.65 -1.85
CA SER A 94 -19.77 -5.91 -0.67
C SER A 94 -19.08 -4.55 -0.54
N ILE A 95 -17.77 -4.50 -0.77
CA ILE A 95 -17.00 -3.25 -0.80
C ILE A 95 -17.53 -2.32 -1.88
N MET A 96 -17.77 -2.84 -3.10
CA MET A 96 -18.30 -2.06 -4.22
C MET A 96 -19.70 -1.49 -3.93
N GLU A 97 -20.60 -2.29 -3.37
CA GLU A 97 -21.96 -1.84 -3.03
C GLU A 97 -21.96 -0.78 -1.94
N LEU A 98 -21.16 -0.95 -0.88
CA LEU A 98 -20.99 0.04 0.18
C LEU A 98 -20.47 1.38 -0.36
N ARG A 99 -19.49 1.33 -1.27
CA ARG A 99 -18.95 2.52 -1.95
C ARG A 99 -19.98 3.23 -2.80
N SER A 100 -20.74 2.47 -3.59
CA SER A 100 -21.81 2.99 -4.43
C SER A 100 -22.90 3.68 -3.60
N LEU A 101 -23.33 3.02 -2.52
CA LEU A 101 -24.35 3.55 -1.60
C LEU A 101 -23.86 4.83 -0.90
N LEU A 102 -22.62 4.83 -0.42
CA LEU A 102 -22.00 6.01 0.18
C LEU A 102 -22.03 7.21 -0.78
N HIS A 103 -21.61 7.00 -2.03
CA HIS A 103 -21.62 8.04 -3.06
C HIS A 103 -23.04 8.55 -3.34
N GLN A 104 -24.00 7.64 -3.48
CA GLN A 104 -25.41 7.99 -3.66
C GLN A 104 -25.91 8.88 -2.52
N LYS A 105 -25.65 8.51 -1.26
CA LYS A 105 -26.14 9.25 -0.08
C LYS A 105 -25.53 10.64 0.05
N TYR A 106 -24.24 10.79 -0.25
CA TYR A 106 -23.62 12.10 -0.27
C TYR A 106 -24.18 13.00 -1.37
N ASN A 107 -24.46 12.46 -2.56
CA ASN A 107 -25.09 13.22 -3.64
C ASN A 107 -26.51 13.68 -3.27
N GLU A 108 -27.33 12.78 -2.72
CA GLU A 108 -28.69 13.10 -2.23
C GLU A 108 -28.65 14.22 -1.17
N ALA A 109 -27.80 14.09 -0.14
CA ALA A 109 -27.68 15.10 0.92
C ALA A 109 -27.16 16.46 0.41
N THR A 110 -26.27 16.43 -0.59
CA THR A 110 -25.78 17.64 -1.23
C THR A 110 -26.87 18.31 -2.03
N GLU A 111 -27.65 17.55 -2.81
CA GLU A 111 -28.79 18.04 -3.58
C GLU A 111 -29.85 18.69 -2.67
N ASP A 112 -30.17 18.07 -1.54
CA ASP A 112 -31.14 18.59 -0.58
C ASP A 112 -30.65 19.88 0.10
N LEU A 113 -29.36 19.95 0.47
CA LEU A 113 -28.75 21.17 1.00
C LEU A 113 -28.80 22.32 -0.01
N LEU A 114 -28.68 22.02 -1.30
CA LEU A 114 -28.78 23.01 -2.38
C LEU A 114 -30.23 23.48 -2.60
N LYS A 115 -31.23 22.60 -2.41
CA LYS A 115 -32.66 22.95 -2.53
C LYS A 115 -33.17 23.81 -1.38
N VAL A 116 -32.73 23.56 -0.14
CA VAL A 116 -33.19 24.29 1.06
C VAL A 116 -32.70 25.74 1.09
N ASN A 117 -31.56 26.06 0.47
CA ASN A 117 -30.98 27.41 0.44
C ASN A 117 -31.50 28.32 -0.70
N GLY A 118 -32.69 28.02 -1.24
CA GLY A 118 -33.40 28.82 -2.24
C GLY A 118 -33.94 30.18 -1.78
N LEU A 119 -33.51 30.71 -0.62
CA LEU A 119 -33.79 32.07 -0.15
C LEU A 119 -32.48 32.81 0.12
N CYS A 120 -32.22 33.81 -0.72
CA CYS A 120 -31.14 34.77 -0.63
C CYS A 120 -31.12 35.48 0.74
N TYR A 121 -29.95 35.59 1.38
CA TYR A 121 -29.31 36.83 1.89
C TYR A 121 -28.17 36.45 2.86
N CYS A 122 -26.97 36.97 2.57
CA CYS A 122 -25.85 37.18 3.52
C CYS A 122 -25.36 35.98 4.36
N LEU A 123 -24.41 35.20 3.85
CA LEU A 123 -23.39 34.56 4.69
C LEU A 123 -22.00 34.73 4.07
N SER A 124 -21.29 35.76 4.54
CA SER A 124 -19.87 36.05 4.32
C SER A 124 -18.92 35.00 4.94
N SER A 125 -19.36 33.77 5.14
CA SER A 125 -18.65 32.74 5.90
C SER A 125 -19.07 31.34 5.48
N VAL A 126 -18.88 30.95 4.22
CA VAL A 126 -18.87 29.52 3.90
C VAL A 126 -17.56 28.95 4.43
N ARG A 127 -17.59 28.51 5.69
CA ARG A 127 -16.57 27.59 6.23
C ARG A 127 -16.45 26.43 5.25
N ARG A 128 -15.21 26.15 4.84
CA ARG A 128 -14.80 24.96 4.10
C ARG A 128 -15.51 23.74 4.67
N VAL A 129 -16.55 23.26 3.99
CA VAL A 129 -17.03 21.91 4.18
C VAL A 129 -16.00 21.06 3.45
N THR A 130 -15.17 20.38 4.23
CA THR A 130 -14.13 19.50 3.75
C THR A 130 -14.76 18.32 3.01
N MET A 131 -14.92 18.46 1.69
CA MET A 131 -14.93 17.33 0.74
C MET A 131 -13.55 16.63 0.69
N ARG A 132 -12.87 16.49 1.84
CA ARG A 132 -11.66 15.67 1.98
C ARG A 132 -12.03 14.27 2.47
N GLU A 133 -13.03 14.16 3.35
CA GLU A 133 -13.49 12.87 3.88
C GLU A 133 -14.29 12.08 2.85
N ILE A 134 -15.08 12.72 1.98
CA ILE A 134 -15.93 12.03 0.98
C ILE A 134 -15.08 11.31 -0.08
N VAL A 135 -13.81 11.70 -0.24
CA VAL A 135 -13.14 11.52 -1.51
C VAL A 135 -11.75 10.91 -1.46
N GLN A 136 -11.14 10.88 -0.30
CA GLN A 136 -10.02 9.98 -0.06
C GLN A 136 -10.45 8.50 -0.21
N GLN A 137 -11.76 8.19 -0.10
CA GLN A 137 -12.31 6.85 -0.24
C GLN A 137 -12.93 6.54 -1.61
N THR A 138 -13.11 7.54 -2.49
CA THR A 138 -13.45 7.28 -3.91
C THR A 138 -12.23 6.76 -4.69
N ILE A 139 -11.02 6.94 -4.16
CA ILE A 139 -9.76 6.59 -4.80
C ILE A 139 -9.44 5.08 -4.68
N LEU A 140 -9.94 4.40 -3.65
CA LEU A 140 -9.79 2.96 -3.52
C LEU A 140 -10.74 2.17 -4.47
N VAL A 141 -11.60 2.86 -5.23
CA VAL A 141 -12.80 2.31 -5.89
C VAL A 141 -12.55 1.64 -7.25
N GLU A 142 -11.37 1.76 -7.89
CA GLU A 142 -11.21 1.21 -9.25
C GLU A 142 -9.99 0.28 -9.41
N ASN A 143 -10.04 -0.87 -8.73
CA ASN A 143 -9.41 -2.09 -9.27
C ASN A 143 -10.33 -2.65 -10.37
N PHE A 144 -10.30 -2.06 -11.57
CA PHE A 144 -10.94 -2.65 -12.74
C PHE A 144 -10.13 -3.87 -13.22
N SER A 145 -10.47 -5.02 -12.65
CA SER A 145 -10.26 -6.33 -13.25
C SER A 145 -11.55 -6.72 -13.96
N GLN A 146 -11.47 -6.92 -15.28
CA GLN A 146 -12.50 -7.51 -16.14
C GLN A 146 -13.66 -6.60 -16.61
N TYR A 147 -13.40 -5.74 -17.60
CA TYR A 147 -14.37 -5.52 -18.70
C TYR A 147 -13.61 -5.23 -20.00
N THR A 148 -13.24 -6.27 -20.74
CA THR A 148 -12.96 -6.14 -22.18
C THR A 148 -14.30 -6.06 -22.89
N PHE A 149 -14.81 -4.85 -23.12
CA PHE A 149 -15.83 -4.62 -24.15
C PHE A 149 -15.19 -3.86 -25.31
N THR A 150 -15.47 -4.35 -26.51
CA THR A 150 -15.05 -3.83 -27.81
C THR A 150 -15.44 -2.35 -27.94
N ILE A 151 -14.47 -1.45 -27.75
CA ILE A 151 -14.64 -0.02 -28.02
C ILE A 151 -13.68 0.36 -29.16
N SER A 152 -14.22 1.07 -30.15
CA SER A 152 -13.51 1.54 -31.34
C SER A 152 -12.25 2.34 -30.97
N HIS A 153 -11.19 2.16 -31.77
CA HIS A 153 -9.83 2.67 -31.58
C HIS A 153 -9.70 4.18 -31.25
N TYR A 154 -10.73 4.99 -31.48
CA TYR A 154 -10.71 6.45 -31.25
C TYR A 154 -11.08 6.88 -29.82
N HIS A 155 -11.66 5.99 -28.99
CA HIS A 155 -12.06 6.33 -27.61
C HIS A 155 -10.98 6.08 -26.55
N LEU A 156 -9.85 5.47 -26.91
CA LEU A 156 -8.77 5.10 -25.96
C LEU A 156 -7.75 6.21 -25.70
N LEU A 157 -7.65 7.22 -26.59
CA LEU A 157 -6.58 8.23 -26.55
C LEU A 157 -6.59 9.14 -25.31
N HIS A 158 -7.70 9.23 -24.58
CA HIS A 158 -7.87 10.13 -23.44
C HIS A 158 -8.35 9.47 -22.16
N THR A 159 -8.41 8.14 -22.13
CA THR A 159 -8.82 7.38 -20.94
C THR A 159 -7.60 7.15 -20.05
N VAL A 160 -7.76 7.34 -18.75
CA VAL A 160 -6.70 7.10 -17.77
C VAL A 160 -6.57 5.60 -17.52
N ASP A 161 -5.35 5.07 -17.56
CA ASP A 161 -5.04 3.73 -17.07
C ASP A 161 -4.78 3.77 -15.57
N LEU A 162 -5.73 3.30 -14.77
CA LEU A 162 -5.62 3.27 -13.31
C LEU A 162 -4.69 2.19 -12.76
N ARG A 163 -4.13 1.34 -13.62
CA ARG A 163 -3.04 0.46 -13.22
C ARG A 163 -1.71 1.19 -13.23
N GLN A 164 -1.57 2.20 -14.10
CA GLN A 164 -0.41 3.09 -14.13
C GLN A 164 -0.54 4.24 -13.14
N TYR A 165 -1.74 4.83 -13.04
CA TYR A 165 -1.97 6.03 -12.24
C TYR A 165 -2.82 5.73 -11.02
N THR A 166 -2.37 6.18 -9.85
CA THR A 166 -3.17 6.14 -8.63
C THR A 166 -3.61 7.56 -8.26
N PRO A 167 -4.86 7.76 -7.82
CA PRO A 167 -5.25 9.08 -7.38
C PRO A 167 -4.62 9.39 -6.03
N VAL A 168 -4.02 10.57 -5.96
CA VAL A 168 -3.26 11.06 -4.81
C VAL A 168 -3.93 12.37 -4.43
N GLY A 169 -4.24 12.57 -3.15
CA GLY A 169 -4.82 13.84 -2.70
C GLY A 169 -6.31 14.09 -3.00
N GLY A 170 -7.14 13.05 -3.11
CA GLY A 170 -8.61 13.15 -3.14
C GLY A 170 -9.21 13.51 -4.51
N VAL A 171 -10.48 13.18 -4.71
CA VAL A 171 -11.29 13.68 -5.84
C VAL A 171 -12.00 14.97 -5.39
N TYR A 172 -12.24 15.90 -6.31
CA TYR A 172 -12.84 17.20 -6.05
C TYR A 172 -14.08 17.36 -6.93
N HIS A 173 -15.23 17.61 -6.30
CA HIS A 173 -16.45 17.94 -7.03
C HIS A 173 -16.55 19.46 -7.19
N VAL A 174 -16.34 19.96 -8.41
CA VAL A 174 -16.44 21.40 -8.68
C VAL A 174 -17.87 21.71 -9.10
N ASP A 175 -18.73 22.10 -8.14
CA ASP A 175 -20.07 22.61 -8.46
C ASP A 175 -20.14 24.15 -8.38
N ALA A 176 -20.93 24.73 -9.28
CA ALA A 176 -20.91 26.13 -9.67
C ALA A 176 -21.79 27.00 -8.77
N LEU A 177 -21.19 27.71 -7.81
CA LEU A 177 -21.70 29.04 -7.48
C LEU A 177 -21.48 29.93 -8.72
N LYS A 178 -22.57 30.34 -9.38
CA LYS A 178 -22.58 31.34 -10.46
C LYS A 178 -21.91 32.63 -9.97
N LEU A 179 -20.65 32.81 -10.33
CA LEU A 179 -20.00 34.11 -10.45
C LEU A 179 -19.28 34.13 -11.79
N PRO A 180 -19.11 35.29 -12.43
CA PRO A 180 -18.37 35.39 -13.69
C PRO A 180 -16.97 34.77 -13.52
N PRO A 181 -16.38 34.22 -14.60
CA PRO A 181 -15.19 33.37 -14.53
C PRO A 181 -14.03 34.15 -13.89
N GLN A 182 -13.75 33.85 -12.63
CA GLN A 182 -12.54 34.30 -11.96
C GLN A 182 -11.76 33.06 -11.52
N ALA A 183 -10.46 33.05 -11.82
CA ALA A 183 -9.54 32.00 -11.42
C ALA A 183 -9.63 31.78 -9.90
N ARG A 184 -10.03 30.57 -9.49
CA ARG A 184 -10.12 30.21 -8.07
C ARG A 184 -8.80 29.63 -7.60
N HIS A 185 -8.30 30.16 -6.49
CA HIS A 185 -7.07 29.74 -5.83
C HIS A 185 -7.39 28.59 -4.85
N ILE A 186 -6.94 27.37 -5.13
CA ILE A 186 -7.12 26.23 -4.22
C ILE A 186 -5.94 26.23 -3.23
N LYS A 187 -6.14 26.77 -2.00
CA LYS A 187 -5.19 26.56 -0.89
C LYS A 187 -5.55 25.28 -0.15
N GLU A 188 -4.65 24.31 -0.14
CA GLU A 188 -4.69 23.22 0.83
C GLU A 188 -4.49 23.79 2.23
N THR A 189 -5.54 23.80 3.05
CA THR A 189 -5.37 23.95 4.50
C THR A 189 -6.45 23.13 5.17
N ALA A 190 -6.04 22.14 5.96
CA ALA A 190 -6.92 21.22 6.67
C ALA A 190 -7.73 21.97 7.75
N PRO A 191 -9.04 21.72 7.88
CA PRO A 191 -9.74 21.98 9.13
C PRO A 191 -9.42 20.85 10.12
N HIS A 192 -9.16 21.20 11.37
CA HIS A 192 -8.94 20.30 12.52
C HIS A 192 -7.54 19.71 12.74
N GLY A 193 -6.48 20.43 12.39
CA GLY A 193 -5.17 20.23 13.06
C GLY A 193 -4.44 18.90 12.79
N LYS A 194 -4.95 18.02 11.92
CA LYS A 194 -4.16 16.97 11.26
C LYS A 194 -3.83 17.41 9.84
N LEU A 195 -2.59 17.88 9.66
CA LEU A 195 -2.03 18.03 8.32
C LEU A 195 -1.77 16.62 7.76
N PHE A 196 -2.68 16.14 6.92
CA PHE A 196 -2.36 15.07 5.98
C PHE A 196 -1.58 15.72 4.83
N PHE A 197 -0.25 15.67 4.90
CA PHE A 197 0.62 16.11 3.83
C PHE A 197 0.67 15.01 2.77
N VAL A 198 0.07 15.28 1.62
CA VAL A 198 0.21 14.42 0.45
C VAL A 198 1.43 14.90 -0.35
N ILE A 199 2.27 13.97 -0.75
CA ILE A 199 3.51 14.24 -1.48
C ILE A 199 3.27 13.94 -2.96
N TYR A 200 3.53 14.95 -3.79
CA TYR A 200 3.65 14.78 -5.24
C TYR A 200 5.12 14.94 -5.63
N PHE A 201 5.67 13.93 -6.30
CA PHE A 201 7.07 13.91 -6.74
C PHE A 201 7.24 14.57 -8.12
N GLU A 202 6.16 14.60 -8.91
CA GLU A 202 6.12 15.19 -10.24
C GLU A 202 4.85 16.06 -10.41
N GLU A 203 4.67 16.68 -11.58
CA GLU A 203 3.42 17.37 -11.92
C GLU A 203 2.27 16.36 -11.98
N PRO A 204 1.23 16.48 -11.11
CA PRO A 204 0.15 15.51 -11.08
C PRO A 204 -0.71 15.62 -12.34
N LEU A 205 -1.15 14.47 -12.83
CA LEU A 205 -2.10 14.39 -13.93
C LEU A 205 -3.50 14.76 -13.42
N VAL A 206 -4.11 15.75 -14.05
CA VAL A 206 -5.48 16.16 -13.71
C VAL A 206 -6.44 15.38 -14.59
N ALA A 207 -7.34 14.61 -13.98
CA ALA A 207 -8.38 13.87 -14.70
C ALA A 207 -9.76 14.31 -14.27
N ARG A 208 -10.73 14.22 -15.20
CA ARG A 208 -12.15 14.43 -14.96
C ARG A 208 -12.92 13.11 -15.03
N TRP A 209 -13.95 12.99 -14.22
CA TRP A 209 -14.89 11.88 -14.26
C TRP A 209 -15.82 12.02 -15.45
N HIS A 210 -16.03 10.93 -16.18
CA HIS A 210 -17.05 10.83 -17.20
C HIS A 210 -18.16 9.87 -16.72
N SER A 211 -19.32 10.43 -16.38
CA SER A 211 -20.43 9.70 -15.76
C SER A 211 -21.02 8.60 -16.64
N GLU A 212 -21.24 8.87 -17.93
CA GLU A 212 -21.84 7.90 -18.87
C GLU A 212 -20.92 6.70 -19.12
N GLY A 213 -19.64 6.96 -19.36
CA GLY A 213 -18.63 5.91 -19.58
C GLY A 213 -18.05 5.30 -18.30
N LYS A 214 -18.38 5.85 -17.12
CA LYS A 214 -17.82 5.47 -15.80
C LYS A 214 -16.30 5.31 -15.82
N LEU A 215 -15.61 6.34 -16.30
CA LEU A 215 -14.16 6.32 -16.46
C LEU A 215 -13.53 7.69 -16.26
N TRP A 216 -12.25 7.70 -15.88
CA TRP A 216 -11.43 8.91 -15.78
C TRP A 216 -10.87 9.30 -17.14
N ARG A 217 -10.95 10.60 -17.46
CA ARG A 217 -10.43 11.16 -18.73
C ARG A 217 -9.59 12.40 -18.51
N ILE A 218 -8.68 12.65 -19.45
CA ILE A 218 -7.80 13.83 -19.44
C ILE A 218 -8.19 14.91 -20.45
N ASP A 219 -9.22 14.66 -21.26
CA ASP A 219 -9.71 15.62 -22.25
C ASP A 219 -10.52 16.76 -21.62
N GLY A 220 -10.56 17.91 -22.29
CA GLY A 220 -11.26 19.09 -21.79
C GLY A 220 -10.53 19.82 -20.64
N ILE A 221 -9.31 19.39 -20.31
CA ILE A 221 -8.39 20.03 -19.37
C ILE A 221 -7.18 20.57 -20.15
N THR A 222 -6.82 21.82 -19.90
CA THR A 222 -5.74 22.54 -20.62
C THR A 222 -4.98 23.45 -19.66
N ASP A 223 -3.82 23.97 -20.09
CA ASP A 223 -2.99 24.90 -19.31
C ASP A 223 -2.68 24.41 -17.88
N VAL A 224 -2.40 23.10 -17.74
CA VAL A 224 -1.97 22.52 -16.46
C VAL A 224 -0.61 23.12 -16.09
N LYS A 225 -0.49 23.62 -14.86
CA LYS A 225 0.74 24.16 -14.28
C LYS A 225 0.83 23.75 -12.83
N TYR A 226 1.90 23.07 -12.47
CA TYR A 226 2.18 22.73 -11.08
C TYR A 226 3.30 23.59 -10.47
N LYS A 227 2.99 24.22 -9.33
CA LYS A 227 3.97 24.90 -8.48
C LYS A 227 4.30 24.01 -7.28
N MET A 228 5.34 23.21 -7.42
CA MET A 228 5.76 22.25 -6.40
C MET A 228 6.04 22.89 -5.03
N LYS A 229 6.73 24.04 -5.00
CA LYS A 229 7.09 24.74 -3.74
C LYS A 229 5.86 25.23 -2.97
N ASP A 230 4.84 25.68 -3.69
CA ASP A 230 3.62 26.25 -3.11
C ASP A 230 2.54 25.19 -2.89
N LYS A 231 2.75 23.97 -3.42
CA LYS A 231 1.76 22.86 -3.46
C LYS A 231 0.47 23.26 -4.17
N GLU A 232 0.60 23.94 -5.30
CA GLU A 232 -0.54 24.46 -6.06
C GLU A 232 -0.55 23.92 -7.49
N VAL A 233 -1.71 23.41 -7.92
CA VAL A 233 -1.96 23.00 -9.31
C VAL A 233 -2.97 23.96 -9.92
N TYR A 234 -2.67 24.48 -11.11
CA TYR A 234 -3.53 25.35 -11.89
C TYR A 234 -3.88 24.65 -13.21
N PHE A 235 -5.12 24.76 -13.65
CA PHE A 235 -5.56 24.20 -14.93
C PHE A 235 -6.84 24.92 -15.37
N LYS A 236 -7.13 24.85 -16.68
CA LYS A 236 -8.35 25.37 -17.28
C LYS A 236 -9.20 24.22 -17.78
N MET A 237 -10.51 24.37 -17.65
CA MET A 237 -11.49 23.40 -18.14
C MET A 237 -12.61 24.12 -18.90
N ALA A 238 -13.16 23.46 -19.92
CA ALA A 238 -14.25 24.02 -20.74
C ALA A 238 -15.62 23.97 -20.04
N ALA A 239 -15.79 23.05 -19.10
CA ALA A 239 -16.99 22.88 -18.28
C ALA A 239 -16.61 22.31 -16.92
N PHE A 240 -17.54 22.38 -15.96
CA PHE A 240 -17.35 21.83 -14.63
C PHE A 240 -17.52 20.32 -14.61
N TYR A 241 -16.60 19.64 -13.93
CA TYR A 241 -16.58 18.20 -13.76
C TYR A 241 -16.13 17.84 -12.34
N THR A 242 -16.43 16.62 -11.93
CA THR A 242 -15.69 15.94 -10.85
C THR A 242 -14.27 15.68 -11.36
N ILE A 243 -13.26 16.09 -10.61
CA ILE A 243 -11.85 15.99 -11.02
C ILE A 243 -11.00 15.31 -9.95
N THR A 244 -9.88 14.70 -10.33
CA THR A 244 -8.92 14.13 -9.39
C THR A 244 -7.49 14.46 -9.82
N LEU A 245 -6.58 14.43 -8.86
CA LEU A 245 -5.14 14.50 -9.12
C LEU A 245 -4.59 13.08 -9.06
N LEU A 246 -3.86 12.71 -10.10
CA LEU A 246 -3.29 11.39 -10.29
C LEU A 246 -1.78 11.51 -10.27
N GLN A 247 -1.13 10.53 -9.67
CA GLN A 247 0.31 10.35 -9.76
C GLN A 247 0.59 8.97 -10.32
N ASP A 248 1.69 8.84 -11.06
CA ASP A 248 2.15 7.52 -11.48
C ASP A 248 2.40 6.66 -10.22
N ALA A 249 1.75 5.50 -10.18
CA ALA A 249 1.79 4.58 -9.05
C ALA A 249 3.17 3.94 -8.88
N HIS A 250 3.99 4.00 -9.91
CA HIS A 250 5.29 3.34 -10.01
C HIS A 250 6.47 4.30 -9.88
N LEU A 251 6.27 5.58 -9.54
CA LEU A 251 7.38 6.56 -9.42
C LEU A 251 8.53 6.12 -8.51
N ASN A 252 8.23 5.40 -7.43
CA ASN A 252 9.24 4.93 -6.49
C ASN A 252 9.76 3.52 -6.84
N MET A 253 9.49 3.03 -8.04
CA MET A 253 9.92 1.73 -8.57
C MET A 253 10.55 1.92 -9.98
N PRO A 254 11.59 1.16 -10.34
CA PRO A 254 12.33 0.23 -9.49
C PRO A 254 13.09 0.94 -8.37
N TYR A 255 13.38 0.20 -7.30
CA TYR A 255 14.21 0.63 -6.19
C TYR A 255 15.67 0.72 -6.66
N GLN A 256 16.39 1.74 -6.22
CA GLN A 256 17.81 1.89 -6.51
C GLN A 256 18.67 0.97 -5.63
N SER A 257 18.23 0.76 -4.38
CA SER A 257 18.83 -0.20 -3.46
C SER A 257 17.90 -0.45 -2.28
N TRP A 258 18.19 -1.49 -1.52
CA TRP A 258 17.55 -1.78 -0.24
C TRP A 258 18.53 -2.44 0.72
N GLU A 259 18.30 -2.26 2.01
CA GLU A 259 19.08 -2.88 3.08
C GLU A 259 18.17 -3.21 4.27
N LEU A 260 18.25 -4.44 4.76
CA LEU A 260 17.62 -4.88 6.00
C LEU A 260 18.72 -5.17 7.01
N ARG A 261 18.73 -4.45 8.13
CA ARG A 261 19.76 -4.61 9.17
C ARG A 261 19.13 -4.85 10.55
N PRO A 262 19.63 -5.83 11.34
CA PRO A 262 19.21 -6.00 12.71
C PRO A 262 19.75 -4.88 13.59
N ASN A 263 18.88 -4.31 14.44
CA ASN A 263 19.26 -3.36 15.50
C ASN A 263 19.07 -3.97 16.90
N GLY A 264 18.51 -5.17 17.01
CA GLY A 264 18.26 -5.88 18.26
C GLY A 264 17.99 -7.36 17.98
N THR A 265 17.47 -8.09 18.97
CA THR A 265 17.00 -9.48 18.75
C THR A 265 15.72 -9.50 17.95
N ASP A 266 14.76 -8.64 18.33
CA ASP A 266 13.45 -8.53 17.68
C ASP A 266 13.24 -7.11 17.12
N GLU A 267 14.33 -6.52 16.63
CA GLU A 267 14.35 -5.18 16.07
C GLU A 267 15.24 -5.10 14.82
N ALA A 268 14.72 -4.51 13.75
CA ALA A 268 15.44 -4.31 12.49
C ALA A 268 15.05 -2.98 11.85
N LEU A 269 15.91 -2.48 10.97
CA LEU A 269 15.63 -1.36 10.08
C LEU A 269 15.66 -1.84 8.63
N LEU A 270 14.55 -1.66 7.92
CA LEU A 270 14.48 -1.82 6.48
C LEU A 270 14.60 -0.44 5.83
N THR A 271 15.59 -0.26 4.97
CA THR A 271 15.80 0.95 4.19
C THR A 271 15.57 0.63 2.72
N VAL A 272 14.71 1.39 2.05
CA VAL A 272 14.45 1.27 0.61
C VAL A 272 14.76 2.62 -0.02
N LEU A 273 15.76 2.64 -0.89
CA LEU A 273 16.15 3.82 -1.66
C LEU A 273 15.46 3.77 -3.02
N THR A 274 14.76 4.85 -3.35
CA THR A 274 14.00 5.01 -4.60
C THR A 274 14.54 6.22 -5.35
N ALA A 275 14.10 6.44 -6.59
CA ALA A 275 14.54 7.59 -7.37
C ALA A 275 14.27 8.96 -6.71
N PHE A 276 13.20 9.06 -5.91
CA PHE A 276 12.74 10.34 -5.36
C PHE A 276 12.86 10.46 -3.84
N THR A 277 12.93 9.33 -3.12
CA THR A 277 12.94 9.33 -1.66
C THR A 277 13.64 8.09 -1.09
N GLU A 278 14.14 8.24 0.13
CA GLU A 278 14.59 7.13 0.97
C GLU A 278 13.50 6.84 2.02
N VAL A 279 13.07 5.58 2.12
CA VAL A 279 12.07 5.14 3.09
C VAL A 279 12.73 4.24 4.12
N GLN A 280 12.70 4.65 5.39
CA GLN A 280 13.25 3.90 6.51
C GLN A 280 12.11 3.38 7.39
N ILE A 281 12.01 2.06 7.55
CA ILE A 281 10.96 1.36 8.27
C ILE A 281 11.58 0.60 9.43
N GLN A 282 11.30 1.06 10.66
CA GLN A 282 11.70 0.36 11.87
C GLN A 282 10.70 -0.77 12.17
N ILE A 283 11.22 -1.98 12.30
CA ILE A 283 10.47 -3.20 12.60
C ILE A 283 10.83 -3.59 14.03
N LYS A 284 9.83 -3.75 14.90
CA LYS A 284 10.05 -4.15 16.29
C LYS A 284 8.90 -4.98 16.82
N GLU A 285 9.19 -6.00 17.61
CA GLU A 285 8.21 -6.69 18.44
C GLU A 285 7.80 -5.78 19.61
N THR A 286 6.50 -5.57 19.81
CA THR A 286 5.98 -4.64 20.82
C THR A 286 5.27 -5.37 21.95
N GLU A 287 6.01 -5.70 23.00
CA GLU A 287 5.44 -5.88 24.34
C GLU A 287 5.43 -4.54 25.13
N LEU A 288 4.23 -4.07 25.46
CA LEU A 288 3.89 -3.21 26.62
C LEU A 288 4.19 -1.69 26.67
N LEU A 289 5.00 -1.05 25.82
CA LEU A 289 5.38 0.38 26.01
C LEU A 289 5.06 1.33 24.82
N SER A 290 3.90 1.15 24.17
CA SER A 290 3.45 1.95 23.01
C SER A 290 3.23 3.45 23.29
N HIS A 291 3.21 3.88 24.55
CA HIS A 291 2.98 5.28 24.93
C HIS A 291 4.25 6.14 25.01
N LEU A 292 5.45 5.54 24.92
CA LEU A 292 6.71 6.27 25.17
C LEU A 292 7.52 6.62 23.90
N ARG A 293 7.24 6.03 22.72
CA ARG A 293 7.84 6.48 21.45
C ARG A 293 7.16 5.90 20.19
N GLY A 294 6.79 6.80 19.27
CA GLY A 294 6.31 6.49 17.92
C GLY A 294 4.87 5.96 17.83
N LYS A 295 4.22 6.11 16.66
CA LYS A 295 2.94 5.45 16.37
C LYS A 295 3.24 4.12 15.67
N TRP A 296 3.29 3.04 16.45
CA TRP A 296 3.40 1.67 15.92
C TRP A 296 2.13 1.29 15.15
N MET A 297 2.30 0.52 14.08
CA MET A 297 1.21 0.04 13.24
C MET A 297 1.58 -1.31 12.60
N THR A 298 0.59 -2.05 12.12
CA THR A 298 0.78 -3.30 11.38
C THR A 298 1.41 -3.03 10.01
N PRO A 299 2.06 -4.03 9.37
CA PRO A 299 2.58 -3.89 7.99
C PRO A 299 1.54 -3.39 6.99
N LEU A 300 0.30 -3.84 7.12
CA LEU A 300 -0.81 -3.37 6.30
C LEU A 300 -1.20 -1.92 6.63
N GLY A 301 -1.31 -1.56 7.91
CA GLY A 301 -1.56 -0.18 8.32
C GLY A 301 -0.50 0.79 7.80
N LEU A 302 0.77 0.36 7.77
CA LEU A 302 1.87 1.10 7.17
C LEU A 302 1.71 1.26 5.66
N THR A 303 1.32 0.19 4.96
CA THR A 303 1.04 0.21 3.51
C THR A 303 0.00 1.25 3.17
N ILE A 304 -1.12 1.26 3.91
CA ILE A 304 -2.20 2.23 3.71
C ILE A 304 -1.71 3.65 4.02
N ALA A 305 -1.00 3.84 5.14
CA ALA A 305 -0.50 5.14 5.54
C ALA A 305 0.46 5.76 4.52
N LEU A 306 1.41 4.97 4.00
CA LEU A 306 2.39 5.42 3.00
C LEU A 306 1.72 5.74 1.66
N LYS A 307 0.85 4.86 1.15
CA LYS A 307 0.09 5.11 -0.09
C LYS A 307 -0.75 6.37 0.02
N THR A 308 -1.43 6.56 1.16
CA THR A 308 -2.25 7.75 1.42
C THR A 308 -1.42 9.04 1.48
N ALA A 309 -0.16 8.95 1.90
CA ALA A 309 0.78 10.07 1.89
C ALA A 309 1.39 10.34 0.49
N GLY A 310 1.07 9.54 -0.52
CA GLY A 310 1.64 9.65 -1.87
C GLY A 310 2.96 8.87 -2.06
N ILE A 311 3.39 8.09 -1.07
CA ILE A 311 4.59 7.25 -1.13
C ILE A 311 4.16 5.80 -1.41
N ASN A 312 4.21 5.38 -2.67
CA ASN A 312 3.92 3.99 -3.03
C ASN A 312 5.21 3.20 -3.32
N ILE A 313 5.58 2.30 -2.39
CA ILE A 313 6.66 1.30 -2.56
C ILE A 313 6.10 -0.13 -2.54
N PHE A 314 4.82 -0.31 -2.88
CA PHE A 314 4.13 -1.59 -2.79
C PHE A 314 3.58 -1.97 -4.17
N PRO A 315 4.29 -2.82 -4.92
CA PRO A 315 3.89 -3.18 -6.27
C PRO A 315 2.54 -3.93 -6.29
N ALA A 316 1.64 -3.51 -7.17
CA ALA A 316 0.43 -4.26 -7.54
C ALA A 316 0.76 -5.41 -8.52
N GLU A 317 -0.19 -6.32 -8.73
CA GLU A 317 -0.08 -7.53 -9.56
C GLU A 317 0.56 -7.29 -10.96
N TYR A 318 0.18 -6.20 -11.61
CA TYR A 318 0.63 -5.85 -12.97
C TYR A 318 1.76 -4.82 -13.03
N SER A 319 2.36 -4.45 -11.89
CA SER A 319 3.35 -3.37 -11.85
C SER A 319 4.57 -3.63 -12.71
N HIS A 320 5.01 -4.89 -12.83
CA HIS A 320 6.09 -5.33 -13.72
C HIS A 320 5.91 -4.97 -15.21
N LYS A 321 4.71 -4.53 -15.64
CA LYS A 321 4.47 -4.06 -17.01
C LYS A 321 4.81 -2.57 -17.19
N TYR A 322 4.85 -1.81 -16.11
CA TYR A 322 5.06 -0.36 -16.10
C TYR A 322 6.50 0.02 -15.70
N VAL A 323 7.23 -0.91 -15.06
CA VAL A 323 8.63 -0.73 -14.67
C VAL A 323 9.51 -1.79 -15.32
N SER A 324 10.74 -1.40 -15.67
CA SER A 324 11.74 -2.33 -16.18
C SER A 324 12.36 -3.09 -15.01
N VAL A 325 11.96 -4.36 -14.86
CA VAL A 325 12.39 -5.24 -13.76
C VAL A 325 12.65 -6.65 -14.28
N ASN A 326 13.52 -7.41 -13.61
CA ASN A 326 13.62 -8.85 -13.84
C ASN A 326 12.59 -9.58 -12.97
N LYS A 327 11.45 -9.94 -13.57
CA LYS A 327 10.32 -10.55 -12.87
C LYS A 327 10.71 -11.93 -12.34
N LYS A 328 10.83 -12.05 -11.01
CA LYS A 328 11.14 -13.33 -10.36
C LYS A 328 9.92 -14.23 -10.29
N LEU A 329 10.17 -15.54 -10.31
CA LEU A 329 9.14 -16.55 -10.04
C LEU A 329 8.58 -16.34 -8.62
N PRO A 330 7.25 -16.23 -8.45
CA PRO A 330 6.64 -15.97 -7.15
C PRO A 330 7.05 -16.98 -6.06
N ALA A 331 7.22 -18.26 -6.43
CA ALA A 331 7.66 -19.30 -5.50
C ALA A 331 9.10 -19.09 -5.00
N THR A 332 10.02 -18.69 -5.89
CA THR A 332 11.41 -18.40 -5.50
C THR A 332 11.50 -17.19 -4.59
N GLU A 333 10.78 -16.12 -4.94
CA GLU A 333 10.76 -14.90 -4.14
C GLU A 333 10.14 -15.15 -2.75
N LEU A 334 9.01 -15.88 -2.69
CA LEU A 334 8.37 -16.27 -1.43
C LEU A 334 9.32 -17.08 -0.53
N ALA A 335 9.95 -18.12 -1.08
CA ALA A 335 10.89 -18.97 -0.34
C ALA A 335 12.11 -18.18 0.14
N ALA A 336 12.62 -17.23 -0.67
CA ALA A 336 13.72 -16.37 -0.27
C ALA A 336 13.34 -15.48 0.91
N TYR A 337 12.20 -14.79 0.86
CA TYR A 337 11.74 -13.95 1.98
C TYR A 337 11.52 -14.73 3.26
N GLN A 338 10.98 -15.96 3.16
CA GLN A 338 10.85 -16.82 4.33
C GLN A 338 12.21 -17.13 4.96
N GLN A 339 13.23 -17.44 4.15
CA GLN A 339 14.56 -17.73 4.68
C GLN A 339 15.27 -16.49 5.23
N ILE A 340 15.11 -15.32 4.57
CA ILE A 340 15.67 -14.04 5.03
C ILE A 340 15.06 -13.68 6.40
N ALA A 341 13.73 -13.72 6.52
CA ALA A 341 13.03 -13.37 7.75
C ALA A 341 13.44 -14.27 8.93
N LEU A 342 13.70 -15.55 8.69
CA LEU A 342 14.13 -16.50 9.73
C LEU A 342 15.46 -16.12 10.39
N VAL A 343 16.36 -15.45 9.68
CA VAL A 343 17.71 -15.12 10.19
C VAL A 343 17.94 -13.61 10.34
N ALA A 344 16.92 -12.78 10.07
CA ALA A 344 17.01 -11.32 10.04
C ALA A 344 17.41 -10.67 11.38
N SER A 345 17.38 -11.41 12.49
CA SER A 345 17.80 -10.93 13.81
C SER A 345 19.33 -10.90 14.00
N ALA A 346 20.07 -11.69 13.22
CA ALA A 346 21.53 -11.83 13.33
C ALA A 346 22.27 -11.51 12.03
N PHE A 347 21.56 -11.40 10.91
CA PHE A 347 22.15 -11.17 9.59
C PHE A 347 21.55 -9.93 8.95
N ALA A 348 22.41 -9.11 8.36
CA ALA A 348 22.03 -8.03 7.48
C ALA A 348 21.92 -8.55 6.04
N PHE A 349 21.00 -7.95 5.30
CA PHE A 349 20.72 -8.27 3.90
C PHE A 349 20.72 -7.00 3.06
N GLY A 350 21.19 -7.11 1.82
CA GLY A 350 21.20 -5.97 0.92
C GLY A 350 20.96 -6.32 -0.53
N TRP A 351 20.60 -5.30 -1.29
CA TRP A 351 20.45 -5.34 -2.74
C TRP A 351 21.70 -5.83 -3.48
N SER A 352 21.50 -6.47 -4.63
CA SER A 352 22.55 -6.89 -5.56
C SER A 352 22.18 -6.53 -7.00
N LYS A 353 23.13 -5.95 -7.74
CA LYS A 353 22.93 -5.59 -9.16
C LYS A 353 22.67 -6.81 -10.05
N TRP A 354 23.16 -7.98 -9.62
CA TRP A 354 23.11 -9.22 -10.38
C TRP A 354 21.70 -9.82 -10.48
N ASN A 355 20.73 -9.29 -9.73
CA ASN A 355 19.33 -9.69 -9.90
C ASN A 355 18.80 -9.42 -11.30
N LEU A 356 19.33 -8.42 -12.01
CA LEU A 356 18.95 -8.14 -13.40
C LEU A 356 19.43 -9.22 -14.38
N GLU A 357 20.53 -9.91 -14.07
CA GLU A 357 21.20 -10.85 -14.99
C GLU A 357 20.94 -12.33 -14.66
N CYS A 358 20.55 -12.66 -13.42
CA CYS A 358 20.47 -14.05 -12.96
C CYS A 358 19.22 -14.84 -13.38
N GLY A 359 18.39 -14.30 -14.29
CA GLY A 359 17.16 -14.95 -14.75
C GLY A 359 15.99 -14.84 -13.75
N GLU A 360 14.86 -15.46 -14.08
CA GLU A 360 13.61 -15.34 -13.30
C GLU A 360 13.54 -16.33 -12.12
N ASP A 361 14.23 -17.46 -12.21
CA ASP A 361 14.16 -18.58 -11.26
C ASP A 361 15.10 -18.42 -10.05
N ARG A 362 15.96 -17.41 -10.07
CA ARG A 362 17.00 -17.16 -9.08
C ARG A 362 16.93 -15.74 -8.53
N VAL A 363 17.32 -15.62 -7.27
CA VAL A 363 17.51 -14.35 -6.59
C VAL A 363 18.92 -14.27 -6.04
N ILE A 364 19.49 -13.07 -6.06
CA ILE A 364 20.81 -12.77 -5.51
C ILE A 364 20.68 -11.62 -4.54
N PHE A 365 21.35 -11.72 -3.39
CA PHE A 365 21.37 -10.67 -2.39
C PHE A 365 22.67 -10.72 -1.60
N LYS A 366 23.05 -9.58 -1.05
CA LYS A 366 24.17 -9.46 -0.12
C LYS A 366 23.73 -9.99 1.25
N VAL A 367 24.62 -10.70 1.93
CA VAL A 367 24.45 -11.18 3.30
C VAL A 367 25.70 -10.86 4.10
N SER A 368 25.50 -10.44 5.34
CA SER A 368 26.59 -10.25 6.31
C SER A 368 26.10 -10.59 7.72
N GLU A 369 26.93 -11.27 8.51
CA GLU A 369 26.64 -11.45 9.93
C GLU A 369 26.72 -10.09 10.64
N HIS A 370 25.65 -9.70 11.33
CA HIS A 370 25.54 -8.39 11.95
C HIS A 370 24.96 -8.48 13.36
N LEU A 371 25.84 -8.51 14.35
CA LEU A 371 25.48 -8.58 15.77
C LEU A 371 25.59 -7.25 16.51
N LYS A 372 26.18 -6.24 15.87
CA LYS A 372 26.45 -4.91 16.45
C LYS A 372 25.48 -3.90 15.86
N GLU A 373 25.27 -2.79 16.56
CA GLU A 373 24.56 -1.65 15.98
C GLU A 373 25.48 -0.87 15.03
N GLY A 374 24.96 -0.45 13.89
CA GLY A 374 25.65 0.44 12.95
C GLY A 374 25.43 0.05 11.49
N PRO A 375 26.17 0.68 10.56
CA PRO A 375 26.24 0.23 9.17
C PRO A 375 27.15 -0.99 9.04
N VAL A 376 26.83 -1.87 8.10
CA VAL A 376 27.69 -2.99 7.68
C VAL A 376 28.86 -2.43 6.87
N GLN A 377 30.07 -2.91 7.10
CA GLN A 377 31.23 -2.50 6.29
C GLN A 377 31.16 -3.14 4.91
N ASP A 378 31.62 -2.44 3.88
CA ASP A 378 31.55 -2.92 2.49
C ASP A 378 32.27 -4.26 2.29
N GLU A 379 33.34 -4.49 3.06
CA GLU A 379 34.18 -5.70 3.04
C GLU A 379 33.51 -6.93 3.66
N ASP A 380 32.50 -6.71 4.54
CA ASP A 380 31.82 -7.79 5.26
C ASP A 380 30.69 -8.42 4.43
N TRP A 381 30.33 -7.83 3.29
CA TRP A 381 29.28 -8.35 2.42
C TRP A 381 29.74 -9.53 1.59
N SER A 382 28.88 -10.54 1.49
CA SER A 382 29.05 -11.67 0.58
C SER A 382 27.79 -11.91 -0.23
N LEU A 383 27.94 -12.35 -1.47
CA LEU A 383 26.80 -12.61 -2.37
C LEU A 383 26.32 -14.04 -2.24
N TYR A 384 25.02 -14.19 -2.12
CA TYR A 384 24.34 -15.48 -2.08
C TYR A 384 23.31 -15.54 -3.20
N MET A 385 23.24 -16.70 -3.87
CA MET A 385 22.23 -17.01 -4.87
C MET A 385 21.30 -18.10 -4.35
N PHE A 386 20.01 -17.96 -4.60
CA PHE A 386 18.98 -18.91 -4.18
C PHE A 386 17.92 -19.14 -5.26
N ASN A 387 17.50 -20.40 -5.45
CA ASN A 387 16.53 -20.79 -6.49
C ASN A 387 15.38 -21.69 -5.96
N SER A 388 14.92 -21.46 -4.72
CA SER A 388 13.97 -22.30 -3.97
C SER A 388 14.50 -23.65 -3.49
N GLN A 389 15.38 -24.30 -4.26
CA GLN A 389 15.87 -25.65 -3.97
C GLN A 389 17.32 -25.68 -3.52
N ARG A 390 18.10 -24.68 -3.92
CA ARG A 390 19.54 -24.59 -3.65
C ARG A 390 19.92 -23.16 -3.28
N ALA A 391 20.76 -23.06 -2.26
CA ALA A 391 21.46 -21.86 -1.84
C ALA A 391 22.97 -22.06 -2.04
N GLN A 392 23.66 -21.01 -2.50
CA GLN A 392 25.11 -21.01 -2.68
C GLN A 392 25.69 -19.62 -2.45
N ARG A 393 26.96 -19.56 -2.06
CA ARG A 393 27.73 -18.32 -1.96
C ARG A 393 28.53 -18.16 -3.24
N LEU A 394 28.42 -16.97 -3.84
CA LEU A 394 29.08 -16.66 -5.09
C LEU A 394 30.52 -16.19 -4.84
N ARG A 395 31.41 -16.53 -5.76
CA ARG A 395 32.79 -16.02 -5.79
C ARG A 395 32.88 -14.56 -6.23
N ILE A 396 31.91 -14.12 -7.04
CA ILE A 396 31.84 -12.74 -7.52
C ILE A 396 31.46 -11.76 -6.42
N THR A 397 31.72 -10.48 -6.68
CA THR A 397 31.31 -9.36 -5.83
C THR A 397 30.47 -8.37 -6.64
N GLU A 398 29.93 -7.33 -5.98
CA GLU A 398 29.26 -6.23 -6.67
C GLU A 398 30.21 -5.43 -7.60
N HIS A 399 31.52 -5.57 -7.43
CA HIS A 399 32.54 -4.92 -8.27
C HIS A 399 33.01 -5.79 -9.44
N SER A 400 32.57 -7.05 -9.53
CA SER A 400 32.92 -7.91 -10.66
C SER A 400 32.34 -7.36 -11.97
N GLU A 401 33.10 -7.54 -13.06
CA GLU A 401 32.76 -7.01 -14.39
C GLU A 401 31.66 -7.81 -15.10
N ALA A 402 31.57 -9.11 -14.81
CA ALA A 402 30.61 -10.01 -15.44
C ALA A 402 29.97 -10.94 -14.40
N PHE A 403 28.72 -11.32 -14.67
CA PHE A 403 28.00 -12.28 -13.86
C PHE A 403 28.65 -13.68 -13.97
N SER A 404 28.81 -14.34 -12.82
CA SER A 404 29.24 -15.74 -12.74
C SER A 404 28.58 -16.42 -11.54
N GLU A 405 28.22 -17.69 -11.76
CA GLU A 405 27.61 -18.56 -10.75
C GLU A 405 28.64 -19.39 -9.98
N ASP A 406 29.94 -19.16 -10.21
CA ASP A 406 31.00 -19.93 -9.58
C ASP A 406 30.92 -19.81 -8.05
N LEU A 407 31.02 -20.97 -7.40
CA LEU A 407 31.05 -21.08 -5.95
C LEU A 407 32.26 -20.33 -5.38
N ALA A 408 32.03 -19.65 -4.25
CA ALA A 408 33.12 -19.14 -3.43
C ALA A 408 34.02 -20.31 -2.97
N GLU A 409 35.30 -20.01 -2.76
CA GLU A 409 36.27 -21.03 -2.37
C GLU A 409 35.85 -21.72 -1.06
N ARG A 410 35.97 -23.06 -1.03
CA ARG A 410 35.64 -23.90 0.13
C ARG A 410 34.17 -23.79 0.57
N THR A 411 33.27 -23.54 -0.37
CA THR A 411 31.82 -23.55 -0.12
C THR A 411 31.12 -24.63 -0.94
N GLU A 412 29.98 -25.11 -0.46
CA GLU A 412 29.15 -26.11 -1.10
C GLU A 412 27.71 -25.59 -1.31
N PHE A 413 26.89 -26.37 -2.01
CA PHE A 413 25.47 -26.07 -2.17
C PHE A 413 24.66 -26.62 -0.99
N HIS A 414 23.67 -25.86 -0.52
CA HIS A 414 22.72 -26.32 0.50
C HIS A 414 21.30 -26.25 -0.02
N SER A 415 20.40 -27.04 0.56
CA SER A 415 18.98 -27.02 0.20
C SER A 415 18.26 -25.75 0.65
N THR A 416 18.76 -25.07 1.69
CA THR A 416 18.18 -23.82 2.19
C THR A 416 19.25 -22.79 2.51
N LEU A 417 18.85 -21.52 2.45
CA LEU A 417 19.72 -20.39 2.81
C LEU A 417 20.13 -20.46 4.28
N PHE A 418 19.25 -20.90 5.20
CA PHE A 418 19.58 -21.06 6.61
C PHE A 418 20.78 -21.98 6.82
N HIS A 419 20.79 -23.17 6.19
CA HIS A 419 21.91 -24.11 6.34
C HIS A 419 23.19 -23.55 5.74
N MET A 420 23.08 -22.89 4.59
CA MET A 420 24.22 -22.24 3.95
C MET A 420 24.84 -21.14 4.82
N ILE A 421 24.02 -20.29 5.43
CA ILE A 421 24.49 -19.21 6.31
C ILE A 421 25.09 -19.80 7.60
N LYS A 422 24.47 -20.83 8.15
CA LYS A 422 24.88 -21.46 9.41
C LYS A 422 26.32 -21.99 9.36
N ASP A 423 26.78 -22.46 8.21
CA ASP A 423 28.15 -22.97 8.05
C ASP A 423 29.24 -21.90 8.27
N PHE A 424 28.90 -20.63 8.11
CA PHE A 424 29.80 -19.49 8.33
C PHE A 424 29.42 -18.64 9.55
N ALA A 425 28.30 -18.96 10.19
CA ALA A 425 27.76 -18.20 11.30
C ALA A 425 28.52 -18.47 12.60
N THR A 426 28.72 -17.43 13.41
CA THR A 426 29.20 -17.60 14.78
C THR A 426 28.14 -18.26 15.66
N GLU A 427 28.58 -18.93 16.73
CA GLU A 427 27.65 -19.51 17.72
C GLU A 427 26.70 -18.46 18.30
N ALA A 428 27.18 -17.24 18.51
CA ALA A 428 26.38 -16.11 18.99
C ALA A 428 25.26 -15.73 18.00
N ALA A 429 25.54 -15.70 16.70
CA ALA A 429 24.54 -15.44 15.68
C ALA A 429 23.49 -16.55 15.61
N VAL A 430 23.93 -17.81 15.65
CA VAL A 430 23.02 -18.97 15.65
C VAL A 430 22.10 -18.96 16.87
N GLU A 431 22.61 -18.62 18.05
CA GLU A 431 21.80 -18.56 19.27
C GLU A 431 20.81 -17.39 19.21
N LYS A 432 21.22 -16.23 18.71
CA LYS A 432 20.33 -15.07 18.51
C LYS A 432 19.16 -15.40 17.58
N VAL A 433 19.42 -16.12 16.48
CA VAL A 433 18.37 -16.60 15.57
C VAL A 433 17.38 -17.54 16.27
N LYS A 434 17.85 -18.46 17.12
CA LYS A 434 16.96 -19.37 17.85
C LYS A 434 16.07 -18.65 18.87
N CYS A 435 16.58 -17.59 19.49
CA CYS A 435 15.85 -16.80 20.49
C CYS A 435 14.89 -15.76 19.86
N THR A 436 14.86 -15.64 18.53
CA THR A 436 14.06 -14.63 17.84
C THR A 436 12.57 -14.93 17.96
N HIS A 437 11.80 -13.90 18.28
CA HIS A 437 10.35 -14.01 18.44
C HIS A 437 9.66 -14.20 17.07
N TYR A 438 8.66 -15.08 17.02
CA TYR A 438 7.99 -15.44 15.78
C TYR A 438 7.20 -14.27 15.16
N LEU A 439 6.72 -13.30 15.96
CA LEU A 439 6.04 -12.10 15.45
C LEU A 439 7.00 -11.15 14.71
N PHE A 440 8.25 -11.07 15.15
CA PHE A 440 9.27 -10.31 14.44
C PHE A 440 9.57 -10.95 13.08
N ILE A 441 9.75 -12.27 13.05
CA ILE A 441 9.96 -13.04 11.83
C ILE A 441 8.79 -12.81 10.85
N ASP A 442 7.56 -12.91 11.33
CA ASP A 442 6.36 -12.69 10.51
C ASP A 442 6.27 -11.25 9.99
N ALA A 443 6.56 -10.24 10.81
CA ALA A 443 6.54 -8.84 10.40
C ALA A 443 7.58 -8.53 9.31
N VAL A 444 8.81 -9.04 9.46
CA VAL A 444 9.86 -8.94 8.43
C VAL A 444 9.42 -9.60 7.14
N PHE A 445 8.90 -10.84 7.22
CA PHE A 445 8.39 -11.57 6.07
C PHE A 445 7.29 -10.81 5.33
N GLN A 446 6.26 -10.34 6.05
CA GLN A 446 5.14 -9.59 5.46
C GLN A 446 5.61 -8.32 4.75
N LEU A 447 6.53 -7.56 5.35
CA LEU A 447 7.05 -6.33 4.75
C LEU A 447 7.85 -6.61 3.48
N LEU A 448 8.76 -7.58 3.52
CA LEU A 448 9.54 -7.97 2.34
C LEU A 448 8.64 -8.49 1.22
N PHE A 449 7.63 -9.30 1.57
CA PHE A 449 6.65 -9.82 0.62
C PHE A 449 5.77 -8.72 0.01
N ALA A 450 5.38 -7.71 0.79
CA ALA A 450 4.57 -6.58 0.31
C ALA A 450 5.37 -5.61 -0.58
N ILE A 451 6.65 -5.36 -0.26
CA ILE A 451 7.52 -4.43 -1.00
C ILE A 451 8.15 -5.10 -2.22
N ARG A 452 8.32 -6.43 -2.19
CA ARG A 452 8.92 -7.25 -3.26
C ARG A 452 10.30 -6.76 -3.70
N VAL A 453 11.16 -6.50 -2.72
CA VAL A 453 12.51 -5.95 -2.89
C VAL A 453 13.43 -6.78 -3.78
N LEU A 454 13.19 -8.07 -4.02
CA LEU A 454 14.02 -8.90 -4.91
C LEU A 454 13.63 -8.79 -6.39
N THR A 455 12.36 -8.47 -6.67
CA THR A 455 11.87 -8.31 -8.04
C THR A 455 12.00 -6.87 -8.51
N TYR A 456 11.71 -5.90 -7.65
CA TYR A 456 11.59 -4.48 -8.02
C TYR A 456 12.86 -3.67 -7.77
N SER A 457 14.02 -4.31 -7.68
CA SER A 457 15.32 -3.68 -7.42
C SER A 457 16.39 -4.10 -8.40
#